data_AF-A0A1Y1WV25-F1
#
_entry.id   AF-A0A1Y1WV25-F1
#
_cell.length_a   1.000
_cell.length_b   1.000
_cell.length_c   1.000
_cell.angle_alpha   90.00
_cell.angle_beta   90.00
_cell.angle_gamma   90.00
#
_symmetry.space_group_name_H-M   'P 1'
#
loop_
_entity.id
_entity.type
_entity.pdbx_description
1 polymer ?
#
loop_
_entity_poly.entity_id
_entity_poly.type
_entity_poly.pdbx_seq_one_letter_code
_entity_poly.pdbx_strand_id
1 'polypeptide(L)'
;MVHFDIGGSSARNYGRKAFNIKIKDKNKDLYGRSQFRLRTDPRDPTFLRSKLCCDMINRMGLYSISANFAILYVNDEYFGFYVIMDAPKLSWIEQVFGEKDTTSLYKCRTGGLYLTEQVCAYGCENENDDVTDRTEWIDFLRILDNAKTIDEIEKVLDIESFTYLAVFDYLIGTTDNYFIGGHNYSMYKNKETGKWIMIYYDLDANIGLDILMFDYYNFRAIDNKDFIHYTVKEWFRNSHRNLINVGIFGNLPRLEKTLADVINDTFNPAILFPYIDELKEFIRPYIVHDKTPDENGVHSGVLNFLNPVDYSLEQWDANIEFTTISDPDIECDSYGLKYWILERYRTVCNNYNLECDPVYMDENYQYPIDKNVEGEINFNRWDGFDFVKLLGFDPTAPAQQPEEYQCMSEKIGYSCCKEGNTNIYESDENGDWGYDFDTKEWCGITPYDGRIDDEICWSEPLGYSCCKGCVIYKTDNNGKWGYEDNTWCGIQSYCS
;
A
#
# COMPACT_ATOMS: atom_id res chain seq x y z
N MET A 1 31.68 -14.60 -3.65
CA MET A 1 31.78 -13.45 -2.72
C MET A 1 30.37 -13.04 -2.33
N VAL A 2 30.11 -12.88 -1.04
CA VAL A 2 28.81 -12.44 -0.50
C VAL A 2 28.92 -10.95 -0.17
N HIS A 3 27.95 -10.16 -0.61
CA HIS A 3 27.74 -8.79 -0.15
C HIS A 3 26.82 -8.82 1.06
N PHE A 4 27.16 -8.03 2.07
CA PHE A 4 26.53 -8.03 3.38
C PHE A 4 26.37 -6.57 3.80
N ASP A 5 25.13 -6.08 3.77
CA ASP A 5 24.82 -4.66 3.95
C ASP A 5 23.73 -4.48 5.00
N ILE A 6 23.71 -3.36 5.71
CA ILE A 6 22.62 -3.05 6.66
C ILE A 6 21.30 -2.89 5.90
N GLY A 7 20.29 -3.65 6.30
CA GLY A 7 18.92 -3.61 5.78
C GLY A 7 18.05 -2.55 6.44
N GLY A 8 16.84 -2.36 5.90
CA GLY A 8 15.80 -1.50 6.48
C GLY A 8 16.01 0.01 6.32
N SER A 9 15.00 0.77 6.76
CA SER A 9 15.03 2.24 6.89
C SER A 9 14.88 2.62 8.36
N SER A 10 13.64 2.62 8.88
CA SER A 10 13.32 2.86 10.30
C SER A 10 13.94 1.82 11.23
N ALA A 11 13.97 0.55 10.81
CA ALA A 11 14.58 -0.54 11.57
C ALA A 11 16.06 -0.29 11.94
N ARG A 12 16.75 0.58 11.20
CA ARG A 12 18.13 0.98 11.52
C ARG A 12 18.25 1.84 12.77
N ASN A 13 17.14 2.33 13.33
CA ASN A 13 17.15 3.10 14.57
C ASN A 13 17.12 2.20 15.81
N TYR A 14 16.83 0.90 15.68
CA TYR A 14 16.76 -0.04 16.80
C TYR A 14 18.10 -0.70 17.10
N GLY A 15 18.20 -1.38 18.24
CA GLY A 15 19.44 -1.94 18.77
C GLY A 15 20.07 -2.94 17.82
N ARG A 16 19.29 -3.96 17.42
CA ARG A 16 19.70 -5.02 16.49
C ARG A 16 19.59 -4.54 15.04
N LYS A 17 20.55 -4.92 14.19
CA LYS A 17 20.55 -4.56 12.76
C LYS A 17 20.09 -5.70 11.89
N ALA A 18 19.18 -5.39 10.96
CA ALA A 18 18.83 -6.25 9.83
C ALA A 18 19.90 -6.18 8.74
N PHE A 19 19.97 -7.20 7.90
CA PHE A 19 20.97 -7.33 6.83
C PHE A 19 20.35 -7.73 5.49
N ASN A 20 20.82 -7.11 4.42
CA ASN A 20 20.61 -7.57 3.05
C ASN A 20 21.79 -8.45 2.63
N ILE A 21 21.50 -9.63 2.11
CA ILE A 21 22.52 -10.60 1.67
C ILE A 21 22.42 -10.74 0.15
N LYS A 22 23.54 -10.53 -0.55
CA LYS A 22 23.63 -10.74 -2.00
C LYS A 22 24.81 -11.63 -2.37
N ILE A 23 24.53 -12.80 -2.93
CA ILE A 23 25.53 -13.72 -3.48
C ILE A 23 25.93 -13.18 -4.86
N LYS A 24 27.16 -12.68 -5.01
CA LYS A 24 27.62 -12.04 -6.26
C LYS A 24 28.05 -13.04 -7.35
N ASP A 25 28.37 -14.26 -6.95
CA ASP A 25 28.76 -15.31 -7.89
C ASP A 25 27.49 -15.84 -8.57
N LYS A 26 27.32 -15.55 -9.87
CA LYS A 26 26.13 -15.94 -10.64
C LYS A 26 25.95 -17.45 -10.76
N ASN A 27 26.97 -18.25 -10.45
CA ASN A 27 26.91 -19.71 -10.45
C ASN A 27 26.63 -20.30 -9.06
N LYS A 28 26.38 -19.45 -8.07
CA LYS A 28 26.08 -19.87 -6.70
C LYS A 28 24.81 -19.18 -6.21
N ASP A 29 24.05 -19.94 -5.44
CA ASP A 29 22.87 -19.47 -4.77
C ASP A 29 22.74 -20.17 -3.41
N LEU A 30 21.76 -19.74 -2.64
CA LEU A 30 21.26 -20.44 -1.48
C LEU A 30 19.84 -20.91 -1.82
N TYR A 31 19.68 -22.20 -2.10
CA TYR A 31 18.40 -22.81 -2.46
C TYR A 31 17.69 -22.10 -3.64
N GLY A 32 18.45 -21.71 -4.66
CA GLY A 32 17.95 -20.98 -5.84
C GLY A 32 17.88 -19.46 -5.68
N ARG A 33 18.19 -18.93 -4.48
CA ARG A 33 18.17 -17.48 -4.21
C ARG A 33 19.58 -16.90 -4.14
N SER A 34 19.81 -15.82 -4.87
CA SER A 34 21.04 -15.02 -4.76
C SER A 34 20.86 -13.75 -3.92
N GLN A 35 19.62 -13.39 -3.56
CA GLN A 35 19.29 -12.22 -2.75
C GLN A 35 18.19 -12.56 -1.75
N PHE A 36 18.45 -12.30 -0.47
CA PHE A 36 17.52 -12.50 0.63
C PHE A 36 17.85 -11.54 1.78
N ARG A 37 16.96 -11.45 2.77
CA ARG A 37 17.10 -10.53 3.91
C ARG A 37 17.14 -11.33 5.20
N LEU A 38 17.94 -10.87 6.15
CA LEU A 38 17.89 -11.25 7.55
C LEU A 38 17.29 -10.09 8.32
N ARG A 39 16.05 -10.23 8.78
CA ARG A 39 15.29 -9.20 9.46
C ARG A 39 15.26 -9.44 10.95
N THR A 40 15.19 -8.33 11.69
CA THR A 40 15.07 -8.31 13.15
C THR A 40 13.66 -8.00 13.60
N ASP A 41 12.78 -7.57 12.68
CA ASP A 41 11.40 -7.14 12.91
C ASP A 41 11.23 -6.44 14.28
N PRO A 42 11.93 -5.32 14.51
CA PRO A 42 12.19 -4.82 15.86
C PRO A 42 10.93 -4.32 16.60
N ARG A 43 9.83 -4.12 15.86
CA ARG A 43 8.52 -3.79 16.44
C ARG A 43 7.66 -5.02 16.67
N ASP A 44 8.00 -6.18 16.10
CA ASP A 44 7.26 -7.42 16.31
C ASP A 44 7.78 -8.11 17.59
N PRO A 45 7.01 -8.15 18.69
CA PRO A 45 7.41 -8.85 19.90
C PRO A 45 7.50 -10.37 19.75
N THR A 46 7.03 -10.95 18.63
CA THR A 46 6.85 -12.40 18.48
C THR A 46 7.86 -13.08 17.54
N PHE A 47 8.42 -12.33 16.58
CA PHE A 47 9.10 -12.85 15.37
C PHE A 47 8.21 -13.71 14.44
N LEU A 48 6.92 -13.86 14.74
CA LEU A 48 6.02 -14.78 14.01
C LEU A 48 5.21 -14.08 12.92
N ARG A 49 5.01 -12.75 12.98
CA ARG A 49 4.04 -12.05 12.10
C ARG A 49 4.42 -12.16 10.62
N SER A 50 5.67 -11.85 10.29
CA SER A 50 6.20 -12.03 8.94
C SER A 50 6.03 -13.45 8.42
N LYS A 51 6.29 -14.47 9.27
CA LYS A 51 6.15 -15.89 8.92
C LYS A 51 4.69 -16.25 8.62
N LEU A 52 3.80 -15.96 9.56
CA LEU A 52 2.38 -16.26 9.47
C LEU A 52 1.73 -15.57 8.27
N CYS A 53 2.04 -14.29 8.04
CA CYS A 53 1.54 -13.56 6.89
C CYS A 53 2.00 -14.18 5.56
N CYS A 54 3.27 -14.57 5.43
CA CYS A 54 3.75 -15.24 4.23
C CYS A 54 3.05 -16.60 4.02
N ASP A 55 2.88 -17.38 5.08
CA ASP A 55 2.25 -18.70 5.00
C ASP A 55 0.76 -18.63 4.67
N MET A 56 0.05 -17.64 5.22
CA MET A 56 -1.35 -17.41 4.90
C MET A 56 -1.52 -17.07 3.41
N ILE A 57 -0.67 -16.21 2.85
CA ILE A 57 -0.70 -15.90 1.41
C ILE A 57 -0.44 -17.16 0.56
N ASN A 58 0.57 -17.95 0.93
CA ASN A 58 0.85 -19.23 0.25
C ASN A 58 -0.31 -20.23 0.38
N ARG A 59 -0.98 -20.27 1.54
CA ARG A 59 -2.12 -21.16 1.82
C ARG A 59 -3.35 -20.79 1.02
N MET A 60 -3.57 -19.50 0.76
CA MET A 60 -4.59 -19.01 -0.18
C MET A 60 -4.25 -19.34 -1.65
N GLY A 61 -3.10 -19.96 -1.93
CA GLY A 61 -2.67 -20.31 -3.28
C GLY A 61 -2.10 -19.14 -4.08
N LEU A 62 -1.79 -18.01 -3.43
CA LEU A 62 -1.24 -16.83 -4.08
C LEU A 62 0.29 -16.86 -4.10
N TYR A 63 0.88 -16.10 -5.02
CA TYR A 63 2.33 -15.92 -5.07
C TYR A 63 2.80 -15.02 -3.93
N SER A 64 3.57 -15.60 -3.00
CA SER A 64 4.17 -14.88 -1.88
C SER A 64 5.68 -15.06 -1.83
N ILE A 65 6.36 -14.08 -1.24
CA ILE A 65 7.68 -14.33 -0.68
C ILE A 65 7.57 -15.32 0.49
N SER A 66 8.66 -16.04 0.76
CA SER A 66 8.74 -16.92 1.93
C SER A 66 9.49 -16.27 3.07
N ALA A 67 9.10 -16.61 4.29
CA ALA A 67 9.81 -16.28 5.52
C ALA A 67 10.14 -17.57 6.29
N ASN A 68 11.26 -17.58 7.00
CA ASN A 68 11.68 -18.62 7.91
C ASN A 68 12.62 -18.02 8.97
N PHE A 69 13.28 -18.84 9.78
CA PHE A 69 14.18 -18.39 10.82
C PHE A 69 15.64 -18.73 10.52
N ALA A 70 16.55 -17.89 11.00
CA ALA A 70 17.98 -18.11 10.89
C ALA A 70 18.70 -17.64 12.16
N ILE A 71 19.76 -18.35 12.50
CA ILE A 71 20.76 -17.87 13.45
C ILE A 71 21.91 -17.30 12.65
N LEU A 72 22.35 -16.09 13.00
CA LEU A 72 23.49 -15.45 12.37
C LEU A 72 24.73 -15.56 13.25
N TYR A 73 25.83 -16.01 12.65
CA TYR A 73 27.17 -15.86 13.21
C TYR A 73 28.02 -15.01 12.26
N VAL A 74 28.79 -14.07 12.81
CA VAL A 74 29.76 -13.27 12.06
C VAL A 74 31.11 -13.40 12.75
N ASN A 75 32.12 -13.92 12.04
CA ASN A 75 33.45 -14.22 12.61
C ASN A 75 33.38 -15.10 13.88
N ASP A 76 32.58 -16.16 13.83
CA ASP A 76 32.32 -17.10 14.94
C ASP A 76 31.62 -16.48 16.17
N GLU A 77 31.19 -15.22 16.09
CA GLU A 77 30.41 -14.53 17.12
C GLU A 77 28.91 -14.65 16.82
N TYR A 78 28.12 -15.01 17.82
CA TYR A 78 26.66 -15.08 17.71
C TYR A 78 26.07 -13.66 17.61
N PHE A 79 25.41 -13.39 16.48
CA PHE A 79 24.78 -12.09 16.21
C PHE A 79 23.28 -12.10 16.47
N GLY A 80 22.68 -13.25 16.74
CA GLY A 80 21.27 -13.33 17.12
C GLY A 80 20.38 -14.20 16.26
N PHE A 81 19.12 -14.18 16.64
CA PHE A 81 17.99 -14.79 15.94
C PHE A 81 17.35 -13.80 14.97
N TYR A 82 17.07 -14.27 13.74
CA TYR A 82 16.58 -13.45 12.64
C TYR A 82 15.45 -14.15 11.90
N VAL A 83 14.55 -13.36 11.32
CA VAL A 83 13.64 -13.82 10.27
C VAL A 83 14.38 -13.75 8.92
N ILE A 84 14.64 -14.88 8.29
CA ILE A 84 15.15 -14.93 6.92
C ILE A 84 13.99 -14.82 5.94
N MET A 85 14.06 -13.90 4.99
CA MET A 85 13.00 -13.67 4.01
C MET A 85 13.53 -13.58 2.58
N ASP A 86 12.73 -14.10 1.66
CA ASP A 86 12.82 -13.81 0.23
C ASP A 86 12.64 -12.30 -0.04
N ALA A 87 13.05 -11.87 -1.23
CA ALA A 87 12.76 -10.54 -1.74
C ALA A 87 12.25 -10.63 -3.19
N PRO A 88 11.21 -9.85 -3.59
CA PRO A 88 10.77 -9.79 -4.97
C PRO A 88 11.87 -9.13 -5.81
N LYS A 89 12.72 -9.96 -6.40
CA LYS A 89 13.89 -9.59 -7.21
C LYS A 89 13.92 -10.46 -8.47
N LEU A 90 14.72 -10.10 -9.47
CA LEU A 90 14.85 -10.86 -10.71
C LEU A 90 15.14 -12.35 -10.49
N SER A 91 16.01 -12.69 -9.54
CA SER A 91 16.29 -14.09 -9.19
C SER A 91 15.10 -14.83 -8.58
N TRP A 92 14.22 -14.11 -7.88
CA TRP A 92 13.00 -14.69 -7.33
C TRP A 92 12.01 -15.01 -8.46
N ILE A 93 11.85 -14.08 -9.41
CA ILE A 93 11.03 -14.29 -10.62
C ILE A 93 11.54 -15.45 -11.47
N GLU A 94 12.86 -15.55 -11.69
CA GLU A 94 13.47 -16.65 -12.44
C GLU A 94 13.13 -18.02 -11.82
N GLN A 95 13.17 -18.13 -10.49
CA GLN A 95 12.87 -19.39 -9.82
C GLN A 95 11.37 -19.70 -9.74
N VAL A 96 10.51 -18.70 -9.57
CA VAL A 96 9.06 -18.91 -9.42
C VAL A 96 8.36 -19.06 -10.76
N PHE A 97 8.76 -18.26 -11.77
CA PHE A 97 8.11 -18.20 -13.07
C PHE A 97 8.98 -18.69 -14.23
N GLY A 98 10.24 -19.07 -13.98
CA GLY A 98 11.17 -19.47 -15.05
C GLY A 98 11.64 -18.30 -15.92
N GLU A 99 11.31 -17.06 -15.55
CA GLU A 99 11.61 -15.87 -16.34
C GLU A 99 12.87 -15.18 -15.85
N LYS A 100 13.95 -15.39 -16.60
CA LYS A 100 15.22 -14.71 -16.36
C LYS A 100 15.20 -13.28 -16.88
N ASP A 101 15.84 -12.38 -16.12
CA ASP A 101 16.06 -10.97 -16.49
C ASP A 101 14.75 -10.26 -16.90
N THR A 102 13.66 -10.52 -16.17
CA THR A 102 12.34 -9.94 -16.47
C THR A 102 12.39 -8.43 -16.63
N THR A 103 11.59 -7.91 -17.55
CA THR A 103 11.45 -6.47 -17.80
C THR A 103 10.20 -5.89 -17.15
N SER A 104 9.39 -6.70 -16.48
CA SER A 104 8.06 -6.31 -16.02
C SER A 104 7.88 -6.49 -14.50
N LEU A 105 8.97 -6.38 -13.72
CA LEU A 105 8.93 -6.36 -12.25
C LEU A 105 9.15 -4.93 -11.76
N TYR A 106 8.11 -4.34 -11.18
CA TYR A 106 8.13 -3.00 -10.59
C TYR A 106 8.02 -3.08 -9.08
N LYS A 107 8.83 -2.32 -8.37
CA LYS A 107 8.79 -2.20 -6.92
C LYS A 107 8.27 -0.83 -6.51
N CYS A 108 7.23 -0.83 -5.70
CA CYS A 108 6.63 0.37 -5.11
C CYS A 108 7.10 0.47 -3.65
N ARG A 109 8.09 1.33 -3.41
CA ARG A 109 8.83 1.40 -2.12
C ARG A 109 8.40 2.56 -1.22
N THR A 110 7.72 3.57 -1.74
CA THR A 110 7.32 4.74 -0.94
C THR A 110 5.86 4.62 -0.57
N GLY A 111 5.47 5.14 0.61
CA GLY A 111 4.06 5.25 0.96
C GLY A 111 3.29 6.16 0.00
N GLY A 112 2.00 5.90 -0.16
CA GLY A 112 1.11 6.65 -1.05
C GLY A 112 1.08 6.20 -2.52
N LEU A 113 1.70 5.05 -2.84
CA LEU A 113 1.71 4.49 -4.19
C LEU A 113 0.48 3.59 -4.40
N TYR A 114 -0.64 4.17 -4.86
CA TYR A 114 -1.94 3.50 -4.94
C TYR A 114 -2.31 2.88 -6.31
N LEU A 115 -1.31 2.54 -7.14
CA LEU A 115 -1.50 2.03 -8.51
C LEU A 115 -2.30 2.99 -9.43
N THR A 116 -2.15 4.30 -9.23
CA THR A 116 -2.66 5.31 -10.16
C THR A 116 -1.52 5.84 -11.03
N GLU A 117 -1.82 6.30 -12.25
CA GLU A 117 -0.81 6.87 -13.16
C GLU A 117 -0.07 8.02 -12.46
N GLN A 118 -0.82 8.92 -11.82
CA GLN A 118 -0.30 10.15 -11.22
C GLN A 118 0.87 9.89 -10.26
N VAL A 119 0.78 8.87 -9.40
CA VAL A 119 1.80 8.61 -8.36
C VAL A 119 2.72 7.44 -8.71
N CYS A 120 2.24 6.43 -9.45
CA CYS A 120 3.00 5.21 -9.68
C CYS A 120 3.78 5.20 -11.00
N ALA A 121 3.47 6.07 -11.98
CA ALA A 121 4.21 6.11 -13.26
C ALA A 121 5.73 6.25 -13.04
N TYR A 122 6.10 7.09 -12.07
CA TYR A 122 7.50 7.34 -11.67
C TYR A 122 7.76 7.11 -10.17
N GLY A 123 6.75 6.74 -9.38
CA GLY A 123 6.94 6.39 -7.97
C GLY A 123 7.32 4.92 -7.74
N CYS A 124 7.03 4.05 -8.72
CA CYS A 124 7.47 2.67 -8.71
C CYS A 124 8.61 2.47 -9.72
N GLU A 125 9.63 1.71 -9.31
CA GLU A 125 10.87 1.51 -10.08
C GLU A 125 10.97 0.08 -10.60
N ASN A 126 11.47 -0.08 -11.83
CA ASN A 126 11.74 -1.42 -12.37
C ASN A 126 12.92 -2.04 -11.62
N GLU A 127 12.82 -3.31 -11.25
CA GLU A 127 13.90 -4.06 -10.59
C GLU A 127 15.00 -4.50 -11.56
N ASN A 128 14.78 -4.32 -12.87
CA ASN A 128 15.80 -4.43 -13.91
C ASN A 128 16.26 -3.03 -14.33
N ASP A 129 17.45 -2.65 -13.87
CA ASP A 129 18.06 -1.33 -14.13
C ASP A 129 18.29 -1.04 -15.63
N ASP A 130 18.29 -2.06 -16.49
CA ASP A 130 18.42 -1.91 -17.95
C ASP A 130 17.10 -1.46 -18.62
N VAL A 131 15.97 -1.50 -17.90
CA VAL A 131 14.65 -1.12 -18.42
C VAL A 131 14.40 0.36 -18.19
N THR A 132 14.46 1.13 -19.28
CA THR A 132 14.15 2.57 -19.26
C THR A 132 12.78 2.91 -19.84
N ASP A 133 12.21 2.02 -20.67
CA ASP A 133 10.87 2.20 -21.22
C ASP A 133 9.80 1.86 -20.17
N ARG A 134 8.87 2.80 -19.96
CA ARG A 134 7.78 2.69 -18.99
C ARG A 134 6.41 2.62 -19.66
N THR A 135 6.33 2.53 -20.98
CA THR A 135 5.07 2.60 -21.73
C THR A 135 4.08 1.54 -21.26
N GLU A 136 4.49 0.26 -21.18
CA GLU A 136 3.61 -0.82 -20.70
C GLU A 136 3.10 -0.60 -19.26
N TRP A 137 3.98 -0.10 -18.39
CA TRP A 137 3.65 0.19 -17.00
C TRP A 137 2.64 1.34 -16.88
N ILE A 138 2.87 2.43 -17.61
CA ILE A 138 1.99 3.60 -17.62
C ILE A 138 0.63 3.26 -18.25
N ASP A 139 0.62 2.48 -19.34
CA ASP A 139 -0.62 2.02 -19.97
C ASP A 139 -1.44 1.13 -19.04
N PHE A 140 -0.78 0.25 -18.27
CA PHE A 140 -1.45 -0.53 -17.22
C PHE A 140 -2.11 0.38 -16.17
N LEU A 141 -1.40 1.37 -15.65
CA LEU A 141 -1.94 2.31 -14.66
C LEU A 141 -3.13 3.12 -15.22
N ARG A 142 -3.03 3.59 -16.47
CA ARG A 142 -4.12 4.28 -17.18
C ARG A 142 -5.37 3.44 -17.31
N ILE A 143 -5.21 2.14 -17.59
CA ILE A 143 -6.34 1.22 -17.67
C ILE A 143 -7.01 1.11 -16.30
N LEU A 144 -6.24 0.99 -15.22
CA LEU A 144 -6.79 0.93 -13.85
C LEU A 144 -7.52 2.22 -13.45
N ASP A 145 -6.98 3.39 -13.79
CA ASP A 145 -7.59 4.68 -13.46
C ASP A 145 -8.90 4.91 -14.21
N ASN A 146 -8.98 4.45 -15.47
CA ASN A 146 -10.11 4.72 -16.35
C ASN A 146 -11.18 3.62 -16.40
N ALA A 147 -10.87 2.42 -15.91
CA ALA A 147 -11.80 1.28 -15.95
C ALA A 147 -13.15 1.62 -15.32
N LYS A 148 -14.24 1.30 -16.03
CA LYS A 148 -15.62 1.47 -15.57
C LYS A 148 -16.24 0.14 -15.15
N THR A 149 -15.65 -0.96 -15.58
CA THR A 149 -16.13 -2.31 -15.29
C THR A 149 -15.01 -3.19 -14.76
N ILE A 150 -15.37 -4.20 -13.97
CA ILE A 150 -14.42 -5.19 -13.49
C ILE A 150 -13.77 -5.98 -14.64
N ASP A 151 -14.49 -6.19 -15.75
CA ASP A 151 -13.98 -6.89 -16.94
C ASP A 151 -12.83 -6.13 -17.62
N GLU A 152 -12.80 -4.81 -17.54
CA GLU A 152 -11.68 -4.01 -18.05
C GLU A 152 -10.43 -4.17 -17.18
N ILE A 153 -10.60 -4.21 -15.86
CA ILE A 153 -9.52 -4.49 -14.92
C ILE A 153 -9.01 -5.91 -15.10
N GLU A 154 -9.91 -6.89 -15.22
CA GLU A 154 -9.59 -8.31 -15.32
C GLU A 154 -8.78 -8.68 -16.58
N LYS A 155 -8.80 -7.82 -17.62
CA LYS A 155 -7.95 -7.97 -18.81
C LYS A 155 -6.47 -7.73 -18.51
N VAL A 156 -6.15 -6.90 -17.52
CA VAL A 156 -4.77 -6.48 -17.24
C VAL A 156 -4.26 -6.88 -15.87
N LEU A 157 -5.14 -7.05 -14.88
CA LEU A 157 -4.80 -7.42 -13.51
C LEU A 157 -5.39 -8.80 -13.20
N ASP A 158 -4.64 -9.63 -12.49
CA ASP A 158 -5.18 -10.81 -11.80
C ASP A 158 -6.07 -10.35 -10.64
N ILE A 159 -7.31 -10.04 -10.98
CA ILE A 159 -8.30 -9.48 -10.06
C ILE A 159 -8.75 -10.49 -9.00
N GLU A 160 -8.61 -11.79 -9.25
CA GLU A 160 -8.91 -12.84 -8.27
C GLU A 160 -7.88 -12.77 -7.15
N SER A 161 -6.59 -12.89 -7.48
CA SER A 161 -5.49 -12.76 -6.51
C SER A 161 -5.57 -11.43 -5.75
N PHE A 162 -5.88 -10.32 -6.44
CA PHE A 162 -6.06 -9.01 -5.81
C PHE A 162 -7.22 -8.96 -4.81
N THR A 163 -8.33 -9.68 -5.08
CA THR A 163 -9.47 -9.78 -4.15
C THR A 163 -9.09 -10.57 -2.89
N TYR A 164 -8.33 -11.66 -3.04
CA TYR A 164 -7.79 -12.38 -1.88
C TYR A 164 -6.85 -11.51 -1.04
N LEU A 165 -5.99 -10.69 -1.67
CA LEU A 165 -5.13 -9.76 -0.94
C LEU A 165 -5.93 -8.66 -0.20
N ALA A 166 -7.06 -8.21 -0.75
CA ALA A 166 -7.95 -7.29 -0.05
C ALA A 166 -8.55 -7.92 1.21
N VAL A 167 -9.06 -9.16 1.10
CA VAL A 167 -9.58 -9.92 2.24
C VAL A 167 -8.47 -10.16 3.27
N PHE A 168 -7.28 -10.55 2.81
CA PHE A 168 -6.12 -10.76 3.66
C PHE A 168 -5.75 -9.53 4.47
N ASP A 169 -5.55 -8.38 3.81
CA ASP A 169 -5.18 -7.12 4.47
C ASP A 169 -6.18 -6.72 5.56
N TYR A 170 -7.48 -6.90 5.28
CA TYR A 170 -8.54 -6.67 6.26
C TYR A 170 -8.43 -7.60 7.47
N LEU A 171 -8.23 -8.90 7.25
CA LEU A 171 -8.18 -9.90 8.33
C LEU A 171 -6.91 -9.73 9.20
N ILE A 172 -5.76 -9.47 8.59
CA ILE A 172 -4.54 -9.21 9.35
C ILE A 172 -4.49 -7.81 9.95
N GLY A 173 -5.42 -6.92 9.60
CA GLY A 173 -5.48 -5.57 10.15
C GLY A 173 -4.32 -4.67 9.77
N THR A 174 -3.80 -4.83 8.56
CA THR A 174 -2.63 -4.04 8.12
C THR A 174 -3.03 -2.62 7.70
N THR A 175 -2.15 -1.67 8.01
CA THR A 175 -2.30 -0.27 7.59
C THR A 175 -1.15 0.21 6.72
N ASP A 176 -0.06 -0.55 6.66
CA ASP A 176 1.17 -0.19 5.94
C ASP A 176 1.30 -0.90 4.57
N ASN A 177 0.27 -1.64 4.15
CA ASN A 177 0.22 -2.29 2.83
C ASN A 177 -0.51 -1.42 1.79
N TYR A 178 -0.70 -1.96 0.59
CA TYR A 178 -1.29 -1.28 -0.56
C TYR A 178 -2.62 -0.56 -0.24
N PHE A 179 -3.57 -1.26 0.40
CA PHE A 179 -4.94 -0.75 0.48
C PHE A 179 -5.10 0.46 1.41
N ILE A 180 -4.22 0.66 2.40
CA ILE A 180 -4.29 1.81 3.32
C ILE A 180 -3.12 2.74 3.08
N GLY A 181 -1.89 2.28 3.34
CA GLY A 181 -0.67 3.09 3.23
C GLY A 181 -0.09 3.22 1.82
N GLY A 182 -0.56 2.43 0.84
CA GLY A 182 -0.05 2.48 -0.54
C GLY A 182 1.40 2.06 -0.62
N HIS A 183 1.78 1.02 0.12
CA HIS A 183 3.18 0.68 0.40
C HIS A 183 3.39 -0.84 0.45
N ASN A 184 4.64 -1.29 0.55
CA ASN A 184 5.02 -2.70 0.80
C ASN A 184 4.60 -3.73 -0.27
N TYR A 185 4.56 -3.36 -1.55
CA TYR A 185 4.24 -4.28 -2.64
C TYR A 185 5.12 -4.09 -3.89
N SER A 186 5.24 -5.17 -4.67
CA SER A 186 5.78 -5.18 -6.03
C SER A 186 4.71 -5.63 -7.01
N MET A 187 4.80 -5.19 -8.26
CA MET A 187 3.96 -5.64 -9.36
C MET A 187 4.80 -6.44 -10.35
N TYR A 188 4.27 -7.56 -10.81
CA TYR A 188 4.91 -8.37 -11.85
C TYR A 188 3.89 -8.73 -12.93
N LYS A 189 4.26 -8.59 -14.21
CA LYS A 189 3.42 -9.08 -15.31
C LYS A 189 3.74 -10.53 -15.61
N ASN A 190 2.82 -11.44 -15.28
CA ASN A 190 2.97 -12.85 -15.57
C ASN A 190 2.85 -13.10 -17.08
N LYS A 191 3.92 -13.61 -17.70
CA LYS A 191 3.99 -13.87 -19.15
C LYS A 191 3.02 -14.95 -19.65
N GLU A 192 2.65 -15.91 -18.80
CA GLU A 192 1.73 -16.99 -19.19
C GLU A 192 0.29 -16.49 -19.31
N THR A 193 -0.14 -15.66 -18.35
CA THR A 193 -1.51 -15.12 -18.30
C THR A 193 -1.65 -13.78 -19.00
N GLY A 194 -0.54 -13.05 -19.18
CA GLY A 194 -0.52 -11.67 -19.66
C GLY A 194 -1.00 -10.63 -18.64
N LYS A 195 -1.29 -11.04 -17.40
CA LYS A 195 -1.85 -10.19 -16.34
C LYS A 195 -0.81 -9.80 -15.30
N TRP A 196 -0.99 -8.62 -14.72
CA TRP A 196 -0.23 -8.13 -13.58
C TRP A 196 -0.70 -8.82 -12.29
N ILE A 197 0.27 -9.17 -11.43
CA ILE A 197 0.04 -9.71 -10.09
C ILE A 197 0.73 -8.80 -9.06
N MET A 198 0.13 -8.69 -7.89
CA MET A 198 0.71 -7.99 -6.75
C MET A 198 1.42 -8.97 -5.83
N ILE A 199 2.63 -8.62 -5.39
CA ILE A 199 3.47 -9.43 -4.51
C ILE A 199 3.84 -8.58 -3.29
N TYR A 200 3.34 -8.96 -2.12
CA TYR A 200 3.67 -8.26 -0.88
C TYR A 200 5.08 -8.58 -0.37
N TYR A 201 5.64 -7.62 0.36
CA TYR A 201 6.84 -7.77 1.18
C TYR A 201 6.68 -6.91 2.45
N ASP A 202 7.60 -6.97 3.42
CA ASP A 202 7.47 -6.16 4.66
C ASP A 202 6.19 -6.46 5.45
N LEU A 203 6.01 -7.72 5.87
CA LEU A 203 4.80 -8.19 6.53
C LEU A 203 4.94 -8.33 8.06
N ASP A 204 5.77 -7.48 8.70
CA ASP A 204 6.01 -7.50 10.15
C ASP A 204 4.96 -6.72 10.95
N ALA A 205 4.51 -5.56 10.45
CA ALA A 205 3.56 -4.67 11.13
C ALA A 205 2.07 -5.08 10.96
N ASN A 206 1.73 -6.32 11.34
CA ASN A 206 0.40 -6.91 11.07
C ASN A 206 -0.16 -7.68 12.28
N ILE A 207 -1.38 -8.20 12.17
CA ILE A 207 -2.05 -9.07 13.16
C ILE A 207 -2.08 -8.39 14.54
N GLY A 208 -2.76 -7.25 14.59
CA GLY A 208 -2.99 -6.48 15.82
C GLY A 208 -1.79 -5.67 16.34
N LEU A 209 -0.70 -5.61 15.58
CA LEU A 209 0.44 -4.74 15.84
C LEU A 209 0.22 -3.35 15.25
N ASP A 210 0.58 -2.29 15.98
CA ASP A 210 0.57 -0.89 15.48
C ASP A 210 -0.79 -0.43 14.92
N ILE A 211 -1.91 -0.93 15.46
CA ILE A 211 -3.26 -0.65 14.94
C ILE A 211 -3.60 0.85 14.87
N LEU A 212 -2.98 1.65 15.74
CA LEU A 212 -3.15 3.10 15.81
C LEU A 212 -2.55 3.85 14.61
N MET A 213 -1.74 3.18 13.81
CA MET A 213 -1.29 3.72 12.52
C MET A 213 -2.46 3.91 11.55
N PHE A 214 -3.61 3.29 11.80
CA PHE A 214 -4.85 3.57 11.08
C PHE A 214 -5.25 5.05 11.21
N ASP A 215 -5.16 5.67 12.40
CA ASP A 215 -5.42 7.11 12.57
C ASP A 215 -4.36 7.95 11.84
N TYR A 216 -3.09 7.56 11.98
CA TYR A 216 -1.96 8.27 11.39
C TYR A 216 -2.07 8.35 9.86
N TYR A 217 -2.33 7.23 9.18
CA TYR A 217 -2.44 7.18 7.72
C TYR A 217 -3.76 7.76 7.19
N ASN A 218 -4.74 7.98 8.06
CA ASN A 218 -5.94 8.73 7.70
C ASN A 218 -5.78 10.25 7.88
N PHE A 219 -4.64 10.70 8.41
CA PHE A 219 -4.30 12.10 8.66
C PHE A 219 -5.36 12.87 9.47
N ARG A 220 -6.18 12.15 10.24
CA ARG A 220 -7.17 12.70 11.18
C ARG A 220 -7.50 11.65 12.22
N ALA A 221 -7.78 12.12 13.44
CA ALA A 221 -8.36 11.26 14.47
C ALA A 221 -9.75 10.77 14.02
N ILE A 222 -10.02 9.51 14.31
CA ILE A 222 -11.24 8.83 13.91
C ILE A 222 -12.14 8.68 15.14
N ASP A 223 -13.43 8.98 14.97
CA ASP A 223 -14.39 8.93 16.09
C ASP A 223 -14.57 7.50 16.65
N ASN A 224 -14.77 6.51 15.78
CA ASN A 224 -14.87 5.10 16.19
C ASN A 224 -13.50 4.43 16.08
N LYS A 225 -12.85 4.08 17.20
CA LYS A 225 -11.52 3.44 17.21
C LYS A 225 -11.56 1.94 17.49
N ASP A 226 -12.73 1.33 17.36
CA ASP A 226 -12.93 -0.10 17.56
C ASP A 226 -12.48 -0.92 16.34
N PHE A 227 -11.21 -0.75 15.96
CA PHE A 227 -10.65 -1.29 14.70
C PHE A 227 -10.79 -2.80 14.59
N ILE A 228 -10.73 -3.53 15.70
CA ILE A 228 -10.83 -4.99 15.73
C ILE A 228 -12.21 -5.49 15.29
N HIS A 229 -13.27 -4.71 15.55
CA HIS A 229 -14.65 -5.03 15.18
C HIS A 229 -15.13 -4.39 13.86
N TYR A 230 -14.27 -3.63 13.18
CA TYR A 230 -14.61 -3.03 11.89
C TYR A 230 -15.06 -4.09 10.86
N THR A 231 -16.09 -3.76 10.09
CA THR A 231 -16.47 -4.45 8.84
C THR A 231 -15.45 -4.17 7.73
N VAL A 232 -15.49 -4.95 6.65
CA VAL A 232 -14.64 -4.71 5.46
C VAL A 232 -14.84 -3.29 4.91
N LYS A 233 -16.09 -2.80 4.91
CA LYS A 233 -16.42 -1.46 4.41
C LYS A 233 -15.84 -0.36 5.30
N GLU A 234 -15.89 -0.53 6.61
CA GLU A 234 -15.28 0.42 7.55
C GLU A 234 -13.76 0.42 7.43
N TRP A 235 -13.15 -0.75 7.24
CA TRP A 235 -11.72 -0.87 7.03
C TRP A 235 -11.25 -0.09 5.79
N PHE A 236 -11.96 -0.23 4.66
CA PHE A 236 -11.61 0.44 3.40
C PHE A 236 -12.30 1.79 3.18
N ARG A 237 -12.91 2.39 4.21
CA ARG A 237 -13.78 3.57 4.06
C ARG A 237 -13.13 4.80 3.40
N ASN A 238 -11.82 4.95 3.49
CA ASN A 238 -11.08 6.08 2.91
C ASN A 238 -10.39 5.71 1.57
N SER A 239 -10.65 4.51 1.05
CA SER A 239 -10.13 4.07 -0.23
C SER A 239 -11.07 4.48 -1.37
N HIS A 240 -10.98 5.74 -1.81
CA HIS A 240 -11.77 6.24 -2.93
C HIS A 240 -11.17 5.92 -4.32
N ARG A 241 -10.19 5.02 -4.39
CA ARG A 241 -9.45 4.72 -5.63
C ARG A 241 -10.30 3.87 -6.58
N ASN A 242 -10.21 4.14 -7.87
CA ASN A 242 -11.01 3.48 -8.89
C ASN A 242 -10.86 1.94 -8.85
N LEU A 243 -9.64 1.44 -8.71
CA LEU A 243 -9.36 0.00 -8.60
C LEU A 243 -10.09 -0.66 -7.42
N ILE A 244 -10.17 -0.01 -6.26
CA ILE A 244 -10.87 -0.57 -5.10
C ILE A 244 -12.39 -0.49 -5.31
N ASN A 245 -12.89 0.65 -5.79
CA ASN A 245 -14.32 0.84 -6.02
C ASN A 245 -14.87 -0.12 -7.09
N VAL A 246 -14.20 -0.24 -8.24
CA VAL A 246 -14.66 -1.07 -9.37
C VAL A 246 -14.22 -2.52 -9.21
N GLY A 247 -12.96 -2.75 -8.81
CA GLY A 247 -12.37 -4.09 -8.77
C GLY A 247 -12.78 -4.92 -7.54
N ILE A 248 -12.99 -4.29 -6.39
CA ILE A 248 -13.39 -4.97 -5.14
C ILE A 248 -14.88 -4.76 -4.87
N PHE A 249 -15.30 -3.52 -4.64
CA PHE A 249 -16.69 -3.23 -4.26
C PHE A 249 -17.68 -3.32 -5.42
N GLY A 250 -17.20 -3.28 -6.67
CA GLY A 250 -18.01 -3.52 -7.86
C GLY A 250 -18.48 -4.97 -8.00
N ASN A 251 -17.94 -5.90 -7.21
CA ASN A 251 -18.34 -7.30 -7.19
C ASN A 251 -18.39 -7.87 -5.76
N LEU A 252 -19.36 -7.39 -4.97
CA LEU A 252 -19.59 -7.85 -3.60
C LEU A 252 -19.74 -9.37 -3.47
N PRO A 253 -20.45 -10.11 -4.36
CA PRO A 253 -20.53 -11.56 -4.27
C PRO A 253 -19.16 -12.25 -4.33
N ARG A 254 -18.22 -11.77 -5.16
CA ARG A 254 -16.85 -12.29 -5.20
C ARG A 254 -16.12 -12.01 -3.89
N LEU A 255 -16.23 -10.78 -3.38
CA LEU A 255 -15.60 -10.38 -2.11
C LEU A 255 -16.12 -11.22 -0.92
N GLU A 256 -17.43 -11.36 -0.78
CA GLU A 256 -18.06 -12.10 0.31
C GLU A 256 -17.74 -13.59 0.24
N LYS A 257 -17.74 -14.17 -0.96
CA LYS A 257 -17.31 -15.56 -1.16
C LYS A 257 -15.84 -15.74 -0.77
N THR A 258 -14.96 -14.86 -1.24
CA THR A 258 -13.52 -14.90 -0.93
C THR A 258 -13.30 -14.77 0.59
N LEU A 259 -14.04 -13.87 1.25
CA LEU A 259 -13.99 -13.71 2.70
C LEU A 259 -14.40 -14.99 3.43
N ALA A 260 -15.50 -15.63 3.03
CA ALA A 260 -15.94 -16.89 3.61
C ALA A 260 -14.92 -18.02 3.40
N ASP A 261 -14.37 -18.14 2.18
CA ASP A 261 -13.36 -19.15 1.85
C ASP A 261 -12.10 -18.96 2.71
N VAL A 262 -11.60 -17.72 2.84
CA VAL A 262 -10.41 -17.41 3.64
C VAL A 262 -10.67 -17.63 5.14
N ILE A 263 -11.84 -17.26 5.67
CA ILE A 263 -12.22 -17.51 7.08
C ILE A 263 -12.26 -19.00 7.40
N ASN A 264 -12.78 -19.81 6.48
CA ASN A 264 -12.89 -21.25 6.70
C ASN A 264 -11.53 -21.95 6.62
N ASP A 265 -10.76 -21.63 5.58
CA ASP A 265 -9.61 -22.46 5.21
C ASP A 265 -8.26 -21.87 5.62
N THR A 266 -8.17 -20.57 5.95
CA THR A 266 -6.90 -19.89 6.23
C THR A 266 -6.91 -19.13 7.56
N PHE A 267 -7.79 -18.14 7.72
CA PHE A 267 -7.87 -17.28 8.91
C PHE A 267 -8.84 -17.85 9.95
N ASN A 268 -8.61 -19.10 10.36
CA ASN A 268 -9.44 -19.82 11.33
C ASN A 268 -8.62 -20.13 12.59
N PRO A 269 -9.08 -19.82 13.81
CA PRO A 269 -8.37 -20.18 15.04
C PRO A 269 -8.04 -21.69 15.15
N ALA A 270 -8.92 -22.57 14.67
CA ALA A 270 -8.70 -24.03 14.66
C ALA A 270 -7.50 -24.45 13.79
N ILE A 271 -7.11 -23.61 12.82
CA ILE A 271 -5.98 -23.82 11.91
C ILE A 271 -4.76 -23.06 12.43
N LEU A 272 -4.93 -21.78 12.76
CA LEU A 272 -3.84 -20.89 13.10
C LEU A 272 -3.27 -21.14 14.50
N PHE A 273 -4.09 -21.47 15.51
CA PHE A 273 -3.57 -21.63 16.87
C PHE A 273 -2.62 -22.82 17.00
N PRO A 274 -2.94 -24.03 16.50
CA PRO A 274 -1.97 -25.13 16.52
C PRO A 274 -0.69 -24.82 15.76
N TYR A 275 -0.79 -24.07 14.65
CA TYR A 275 0.38 -23.68 13.87
C TYR A 275 1.25 -22.65 14.61
N ILE A 276 0.63 -21.67 15.26
CA ILE A 276 1.31 -20.70 16.12
C ILE A 276 2.00 -21.42 17.29
N ASP A 277 1.36 -22.39 17.91
CA ASP A 277 1.94 -23.19 19.00
C ASP A 277 3.16 -23.99 18.54
N GLU A 278 3.07 -24.63 17.37
CA GLU A 278 4.19 -25.34 16.75
C GLU A 278 5.38 -24.40 16.51
N LEU A 279 5.13 -23.22 15.92
CA LEU A 279 6.17 -22.23 15.67
C LEU A 279 6.77 -21.67 16.97
N LYS A 280 5.93 -21.35 17.96
CA LYS A 280 6.36 -20.85 19.27
C LYS A 280 7.31 -21.84 19.93
N GLU A 281 6.94 -23.11 20.00
CA GLU A 281 7.77 -24.15 20.60
C GLU A 281 9.04 -24.42 19.79
N PHE A 282 8.96 -24.36 18.46
CA PHE A 282 10.13 -24.49 17.59
C PHE A 282 11.17 -23.38 17.82
N ILE A 283 10.74 -22.12 17.95
CA ILE A 283 11.67 -20.99 18.09
C ILE A 283 12.11 -20.71 19.53
N ARG A 284 11.34 -21.16 20.53
CA ARG A 284 11.57 -20.91 21.97
C ARG A 284 13.04 -21.05 22.40
N PRO A 285 13.77 -22.15 22.13
CA PRO A 285 15.16 -22.28 22.61
C PRO A 285 16.08 -21.20 22.03
N TYR A 286 15.83 -20.75 20.79
CA TYR A 286 16.63 -19.71 20.15
C TYR A 286 16.27 -18.32 20.66
N ILE A 287 14.99 -18.06 20.92
CA ILE A 287 14.55 -16.80 21.55
C ILE A 287 15.11 -16.69 22.97
N VAL A 288 15.06 -17.76 23.77
CA VAL A 288 15.67 -17.78 25.11
C VAL A 288 17.16 -17.42 25.02
N HIS A 289 17.88 -18.00 24.05
CA HIS A 289 19.29 -17.67 23.85
C HIS A 289 19.50 -16.21 23.42
N ASP A 290 18.71 -15.71 22.47
CA ASP A 290 18.77 -14.33 21.96
C ASP A 290 18.48 -13.28 23.04
N LYS A 291 17.50 -13.57 23.89
CA LYS A 291 17.05 -12.72 25.00
C LYS A 291 17.87 -12.92 26.28
N THR A 292 18.91 -13.75 26.27
CA THR A 292 19.84 -13.86 27.39
C THR A 292 21.01 -12.88 27.16
N PRO A 293 21.18 -11.85 27.99
CA PRO A 293 22.30 -10.93 27.85
C PRO A 293 23.62 -11.60 28.24
N ASP A 294 24.73 -11.04 27.75
CA ASP A 294 26.07 -11.43 28.15
C ASP A 294 26.40 -10.99 29.60
N GLU A 295 27.64 -11.25 30.04
CA GLU A 295 28.13 -10.86 31.37
C GLU A 295 28.10 -9.33 31.64
N ASN A 296 28.00 -8.52 30.58
CA ASN A 296 27.92 -7.06 30.65
C ASN A 296 26.47 -6.54 30.54
N GLY A 297 25.47 -7.44 30.45
CA GLY A 297 24.08 -7.06 30.29
C GLY A 297 23.69 -6.72 28.85
N VAL A 298 24.52 -7.04 27.86
CA VAL A 298 24.28 -6.71 26.45
C VAL A 298 23.71 -7.93 25.72
N HIS A 299 22.57 -7.74 25.04
CA HIS A 299 22.04 -8.76 24.14
C HIS A 299 22.89 -8.89 22.88
N SER A 300 23.16 -10.12 22.47
CA SER A 300 23.94 -10.42 21.26
C SER A 300 23.35 -9.69 20.05
N GLY A 301 24.18 -9.15 19.14
CA GLY A 301 23.71 -8.47 17.92
C GLY A 301 23.15 -7.06 18.08
N VAL A 302 23.10 -6.51 19.30
CA VAL A 302 22.82 -5.09 19.53
C VAL A 302 24.04 -4.27 19.11
N LEU A 303 23.93 -3.55 18.01
CA LEU A 303 25.01 -2.71 17.45
C LEU A 303 24.74 -1.21 17.64
N ASN A 304 23.51 -0.83 17.99
CA ASN A 304 23.14 0.56 18.25
C ASN A 304 22.79 0.78 19.72
N PHE A 305 23.78 1.25 20.47
CA PHE A 305 23.65 1.55 21.89
C PHE A 305 22.87 2.85 22.19
N LEU A 306 22.52 3.65 21.17
CA LEU A 306 21.65 4.82 21.37
C LEU A 306 20.19 4.44 21.59
N ASN A 307 19.79 3.27 21.09
CA ASN A 307 18.47 2.70 21.29
C ASN A 307 18.58 1.16 21.36
N PRO A 308 19.05 0.61 22.48
CA PRO A 308 19.27 -0.83 22.65
C PRO A 308 17.99 -1.58 23.04
N VAL A 309 16.83 -0.91 23.03
CA VAL A 309 15.56 -1.42 23.55
C VAL A 309 15.12 -2.65 22.75
N ASP A 310 14.60 -3.64 23.47
CA ASP A 310 14.07 -4.89 22.92
C ASP A 310 13.04 -5.48 23.89
N TYR A 311 12.10 -6.27 23.37
CA TYR A 311 11.08 -6.93 24.18
C TYR A 311 11.69 -8.00 25.09
N SER A 312 11.18 -8.10 26.32
CA SER A 312 11.52 -9.17 27.26
C SER A 312 11.01 -10.54 26.79
N LEU A 313 11.58 -11.61 27.36
CA LEU A 313 11.11 -12.98 27.11
C LEU A 313 9.65 -13.18 27.57
N GLU A 314 9.21 -12.48 28.62
CA GLU A 314 7.84 -12.53 29.14
C GLU A 314 6.87 -11.83 28.17
N GLN A 315 7.22 -10.65 27.66
CA GLN A 315 6.44 -9.97 26.60
C GLN A 315 6.35 -10.82 25.33
N TRP A 316 7.45 -11.46 24.90
CA TRP A 316 7.45 -12.37 23.75
C TRP A 316 6.48 -13.54 23.95
N ASP A 317 6.56 -14.23 25.09
CA ASP A 317 5.71 -15.41 25.34
C ASP A 317 4.23 -15.02 25.44
N ALA A 318 3.94 -13.94 26.17
CA ALA A 318 2.59 -13.48 26.44
C ALA A 318 1.91 -12.86 25.21
N ASN A 319 2.66 -12.15 24.34
CA ASN A 319 2.08 -11.54 23.14
C ASN A 319 1.81 -12.54 22.02
N ILE A 320 2.54 -13.67 21.94
CA ILE A 320 2.14 -14.77 21.05
C ILE A 320 0.78 -15.34 21.45
N GLU A 321 0.45 -15.31 22.75
CA GLU A 321 -0.85 -15.71 23.26
C GLU A 321 -1.88 -14.57 23.09
N PHE A 322 -2.60 -14.24 24.16
CA PHE A 322 -3.73 -13.32 24.13
C PHE A 322 -3.44 -11.99 24.82
N THR A 323 -2.24 -11.82 25.37
CA THR A 323 -1.90 -10.63 26.17
C THR A 323 -1.55 -9.47 25.25
N THR A 324 -2.35 -8.41 25.34
CA THR A 324 -2.00 -7.11 24.78
C THR A 324 -0.83 -6.53 25.55
N ILE A 325 0.18 -6.05 24.84
CA ILE A 325 1.33 -5.36 25.40
C ILE A 325 1.42 -3.95 24.84
N SER A 326 1.93 -3.04 25.63
CA SER A 326 2.29 -1.68 25.23
C SER A 326 3.65 -1.38 25.83
N ASP A 327 4.63 -1.09 24.98
CA ASP A 327 5.99 -0.78 25.40
C ASP A 327 6.36 0.64 24.96
N PRO A 328 6.47 1.61 25.89
CA PRO A 328 6.76 2.99 25.55
C PRO A 328 8.19 3.19 25.05
N ASP A 329 9.13 2.33 25.40
CA ASP A 329 10.53 2.45 24.95
C ASP A 329 10.69 1.98 23.50
N ILE A 330 9.82 1.05 23.06
CA ILE A 330 9.72 0.61 21.65
C ILE A 330 8.72 1.47 20.85
N GLU A 331 7.91 2.26 21.55
CA GLU A 331 6.81 3.09 21.04
C GLU A 331 5.72 2.29 20.31
N CYS A 332 5.52 1.04 20.70
CA CYS A 332 4.69 0.09 19.97
C CYS A 332 3.62 -0.55 20.86
N ASP A 333 2.39 -0.55 20.34
CA ASP A 333 1.23 -1.19 20.96
C ASP A 333 0.88 -2.44 20.15
N SER A 334 0.69 -3.58 20.83
CA SER A 334 0.36 -4.83 20.17
C SER A 334 -0.71 -5.59 20.94
N TYR A 335 -1.83 -5.88 20.28
CA TYR A 335 -2.71 -6.94 20.74
C TYR A 335 -1.93 -8.27 20.82
N GLY A 336 -2.41 -9.17 21.68
CA GLY A 336 -1.99 -10.57 21.63
C GLY A 336 -2.31 -11.15 20.25
N LEU A 337 -1.36 -11.87 19.67
CA LEU A 337 -1.44 -12.43 18.32
C LEU A 337 -2.68 -13.34 18.17
N LYS A 338 -2.89 -14.26 19.11
CA LYS A 338 -4.09 -15.13 19.12
C LYS A 338 -5.36 -14.36 19.47
N TYR A 339 -5.27 -13.32 20.30
CA TYR A 339 -6.41 -12.47 20.63
C TYR A 339 -6.93 -11.74 19.38
N TRP A 340 -6.04 -11.12 18.59
CA TRP A 340 -6.43 -10.46 17.34
C TRP A 340 -7.14 -11.44 16.39
N ILE A 341 -6.56 -12.63 16.19
CA ILE A 341 -7.11 -13.65 15.30
C ILE A 341 -8.51 -14.06 15.79
N LEU A 342 -8.69 -14.33 17.08
CA LEU A 342 -9.97 -14.74 17.66
C LEU A 342 -11.06 -13.68 17.45
N GLU A 343 -10.79 -12.45 17.85
CA GLU A 343 -11.78 -11.38 17.81
C GLU A 343 -12.09 -10.93 16.38
N ARG A 344 -11.09 -10.89 15.48
CA ARG A 344 -11.33 -10.65 14.05
C ARG A 344 -12.15 -11.78 13.43
N TYR A 345 -11.86 -13.03 13.74
CA TYR A 345 -12.63 -14.18 13.27
C TYR A 345 -14.11 -14.05 13.69
N ARG A 346 -14.36 -13.83 14.99
CA ARG A 346 -15.71 -13.61 15.53
C ARG A 346 -16.44 -12.45 14.87
N THR A 347 -15.74 -11.33 14.71
CA THR A 347 -16.27 -10.12 14.05
C THR A 347 -16.78 -10.46 12.65
N VAL A 348 -15.98 -11.16 11.86
CA VAL A 348 -16.36 -11.52 10.48
C VAL A 348 -17.51 -12.52 10.48
N CYS A 349 -17.43 -13.56 11.30
CA CYS A 349 -18.50 -14.56 11.41
C CYS A 349 -19.86 -13.93 11.76
N ASN A 350 -19.88 -12.99 12.70
CA ASN A 350 -21.08 -12.29 13.12
C ASN A 350 -21.59 -11.31 12.05
N ASN A 351 -20.70 -10.49 11.48
CA ASN A 351 -21.09 -9.46 10.52
C ASN A 351 -21.59 -10.03 9.18
N TYR A 352 -21.11 -11.21 8.80
CA TYR A 352 -21.45 -11.86 7.53
C TYR A 352 -22.31 -13.12 7.70
N ASN A 353 -22.76 -13.43 8.93
CA ASN A 353 -23.57 -14.61 9.26
C ASN A 353 -22.97 -15.92 8.73
N LEU A 354 -21.66 -16.11 8.92
CA LEU A 354 -20.96 -17.32 8.49
C LEU A 354 -21.13 -18.44 9.53
N GLU A 355 -21.22 -19.68 9.07
CA GLU A 355 -21.15 -20.84 9.96
C GLU A 355 -19.70 -21.07 10.40
N CYS A 356 -19.39 -20.63 11.62
CA CYS A 356 -18.04 -20.66 12.19
C CYS A 356 -17.92 -21.68 13.33
N ASP A 357 -16.69 -22.01 13.71
CA ASP A 357 -16.40 -23.02 14.72
C ASP A 357 -17.01 -22.63 16.09
N PRO A 358 -17.95 -23.41 16.64
CA PRO A 358 -18.66 -23.05 17.86
C PRO A 358 -17.76 -22.95 19.09
N VAL A 359 -16.59 -23.62 19.10
CA VAL A 359 -15.62 -23.51 20.21
C VAL A 359 -15.09 -22.08 20.29
N TYR A 360 -14.72 -21.52 19.14
CA TYR A 360 -14.15 -20.17 19.08
C TYR A 360 -15.23 -19.09 19.06
N MET A 361 -16.47 -19.40 18.68
CA MET A 361 -17.61 -18.49 18.78
C MET A 361 -18.21 -18.41 20.20
N ASP A 362 -17.84 -19.29 21.13
CA ASP A 362 -18.32 -19.24 22.52
C ASP A 362 -17.79 -17.98 23.24
N GLU A 363 -18.69 -17.10 23.68
CA GLU A 363 -18.38 -15.91 24.48
C GLU A 363 -17.67 -16.26 25.81
N ASN A 364 -17.79 -17.51 26.28
CA ASN A 364 -17.12 -18.03 27.47
C ASN A 364 -15.77 -18.70 27.18
N TYR A 365 -15.27 -18.67 25.94
CA TYR A 365 -13.95 -19.20 25.58
C TYR A 365 -12.87 -18.57 26.47
N GLN A 366 -12.20 -19.40 27.26
CA GLN A 366 -11.19 -18.96 28.22
C GLN A 366 -9.81 -18.90 27.58
N TYR A 367 -9.08 -17.81 27.82
CA TYR A 367 -7.71 -17.64 27.37
C TYR A 367 -6.83 -16.99 28.43
N PRO A 368 -5.53 -17.30 28.46
CA PRO A 368 -4.62 -16.75 29.44
C PRO A 368 -4.29 -15.29 29.13
N ILE A 369 -4.23 -14.47 30.17
CA ILE A 369 -3.68 -13.11 30.13
C ILE A 369 -2.59 -13.01 31.18
N ASP A 370 -1.40 -12.61 30.76
CA ASP A 370 -0.29 -12.36 31.67
C ASP A 370 -0.36 -10.93 32.19
N LYS A 371 -0.82 -10.79 33.44
CA LYS A 371 -0.99 -9.49 34.10
C LYS A 371 0.31 -8.78 34.45
N ASN A 372 1.47 -9.45 34.36
CA ASN A 372 2.76 -8.82 34.64
C ASN A 372 3.21 -7.91 33.49
N VAL A 373 2.84 -8.27 32.26
CA VAL A 373 3.25 -7.57 31.03
C VAL A 373 2.07 -7.02 30.23
N GLU A 374 0.85 -7.17 30.74
CA GLU A 374 -0.36 -6.58 30.14
C GLU A 374 -0.23 -5.05 30.06
N GLY A 375 -0.42 -4.52 28.86
CA GLY A 375 -0.49 -3.09 28.58
C GLY A 375 -1.82 -2.68 27.97
N GLU A 376 -2.10 -1.38 28.00
CA GLU A 376 -3.29 -0.80 27.37
C GLU A 376 -2.91 -0.03 26.12
N ILE A 377 -3.68 -0.22 25.03
CA ILE A 377 -3.49 0.53 23.80
C ILE A 377 -4.01 1.95 23.99
N ASN A 378 -3.15 2.95 23.77
CA ASN A 378 -3.56 4.35 23.86
C ASN A 378 -4.23 4.81 22.57
N PHE A 379 -5.53 4.53 22.44
CA PHE A 379 -6.32 4.95 21.28
C PHE A 379 -6.31 6.46 21.02
N ASN A 380 -5.94 7.29 21.99
CA ASN A 380 -5.91 8.75 21.86
C ASN A 380 -4.52 9.29 21.50
N ARG A 381 -3.57 8.41 21.10
CA ARG A 381 -2.19 8.77 20.74
C ARG A 381 -2.09 9.92 19.73
N TRP A 382 -2.99 9.95 18.75
CA TRP A 382 -2.99 10.94 17.66
C TRP A 382 -4.03 12.07 17.83
N ASP A 383 -4.73 12.12 18.97
CA ASP A 383 -5.75 13.14 19.20
C ASP A 383 -5.12 14.53 19.31
N GLY A 384 -5.62 15.46 18.50
CA GLY A 384 -5.09 16.82 18.43
C GLY A 384 -3.72 16.93 17.74
N PHE A 385 -3.22 15.87 17.11
CA PHE A 385 -2.00 15.94 16.32
C PHE A 385 -2.21 16.84 15.09
N ASP A 386 -1.31 17.80 14.88
CA ASP A 386 -1.40 18.77 13.79
C ASP A 386 -0.78 18.20 12.50
N PHE A 387 -1.56 17.41 11.78
CA PHE A 387 -1.16 16.83 10.49
C PHE A 387 -0.90 17.90 9.43
N VAL A 388 -1.59 19.04 9.48
CA VAL A 388 -1.38 20.15 8.54
C VAL A 388 0.03 20.72 8.70
N LYS A 389 0.47 20.92 9.94
CA LYS A 389 1.85 21.34 10.23
C LYS A 389 2.89 20.29 9.85
N LEU A 390 2.59 19.00 10.03
CA LEU A 390 3.51 17.92 9.65
C LEU A 390 3.70 17.86 8.13
N LEU A 391 2.61 17.95 7.37
CA LEU A 391 2.61 17.74 5.93
C LEU A 391 2.87 19.03 5.13
N GLY A 392 2.64 20.19 5.73
CA GLY A 392 2.74 21.49 5.06
C GLY A 392 1.54 21.81 4.15
N PHE A 393 0.50 20.97 4.14
CA PHE A 393 -0.78 21.17 3.46
C PHE A 393 -1.90 20.47 4.24
N ASP A 394 -3.15 20.82 3.97
CA ASP A 394 -4.31 20.16 4.60
C ASP A 394 -4.70 18.90 3.82
N PRO A 395 -4.44 17.69 4.35
CA PRO A 395 -4.77 16.44 3.68
C PRO A 395 -6.28 16.13 3.71
N THR A 396 -7.06 16.86 4.50
CA THR A 396 -8.52 16.73 4.61
C THR A 396 -9.27 17.69 3.71
N ALA A 397 -8.56 18.65 3.10
CA ALA A 397 -9.13 19.50 2.07
C ALA A 397 -9.64 18.59 0.94
N PRO A 398 -10.92 18.73 0.51
CA PRO A 398 -11.42 17.94 -0.60
C PRO A 398 -10.52 18.19 -1.81
N ALA A 399 -10.05 17.10 -2.44
CA ALA A 399 -9.47 17.19 -3.77
C ALA A 399 -10.48 17.94 -4.65
N GLN A 400 -10.04 19.01 -5.33
CA GLN A 400 -10.89 19.70 -6.29
C GLN A 400 -11.41 18.65 -7.28
N GLN A 401 -12.70 18.37 -7.23
CA GLN A 401 -13.32 17.59 -8.28
C GLN A 401 -13.17 18.41 -9.57
N PRO A 402 -12.79 17.79 -10.70
CA PRO A 402 -12.93 18.48 -11.97
C PRO A 402 -14.40 18.85 -12.11
N GLU A 403 -14.71 20.15 -12.06
CA GLU A 403 -16.08 20.63 -12.23
C GLU A 403 -16.58 20.13 -13.60
N GLU A 404 -17.70 19.42 -13.58
CA GLU A 404 -18.30 18.80 -14.76
C GLU A 404 -19.06 19.90 -15.53
N TYR A 405 -18.32 20.76 -16.22
CA TYR A 405 -18.90 21.82 -17.06
C TYR A 405 -19.60 21.22 -18.29
N GLN A 406 -20.72 21.81 -18.70
CA GLN A 406 -21.45 21.42 -19.91
C GLN A 406 -21.01 22.21 -21.15
N CYS A 407 -20.53 23.44 -20.95
CA CYS A 407 -20.00 24.31 -22.00
C CYS A 407 -18.79 25.10 -21.50
N MET A 408 -17.98 25.58 -22.44
CA MET A 408 -16.74 26.29 -22.14
C MET A 408 -16.94 27.56 -21.29
N SER A 409 -18.09 28.23 -21.41
CA SER A 409 -18.38 29.47 -20.68
C SER A 409 -18.57 29.28 -19.18
N GLU A 410 -18.93 28.07 -18.72
CA GLU A 410 -19.12 27.81 -17.29
C GLU A 410 -17.79 27.90 -16.52
N LYS A 411 -16.64 27.62 -17.17
CA LYS A 411 -15.29 27.79 -16.62
C LYS A 411 -15.01 29.23 -16.17
N ILE A 412 -15.68 30.20 -16.78
CA ILE A 412 -15.51 31.63 -16.51
C ILE A 412 -16.77 32.26 -15.90
N GLY A 413 -17.68 31.42 -15.39
CA GLY A 413 -18.85 31.84 -14.61
C GLY A 413 -20.11 32.19 -15.40
N TYR A 414 -20.19 31.79 -16.68
CA TYR A 414 -21.36 32.02 -17.53
C TYR A 414 -22.06 30.71 -17.91
N SER A 415 -23.38 30.68 -17.78
CA SER A 415 -24.21 29.50 -18.07
C SER A 415 -24.19 29.09 -19.55
N CYS A 416 -24.47 27.82 -19.84
CA CYS A 416 -24.69 27.35 -21.20
C CYS A 416 -25.99 27.87 -21.80
N CYS A 417 -26.02 28.05 -23.12
CA CYS A 417 -27.24 28.40 -23.82
C CYS A 417 -28.27 27.27 -23.76
N LYS A 418 -29.54 27.62 -23.55
CA LYS A 418 -30.66 26.65 -23.54
C LYS A 418 -30.74 25.90 -24.86
N GLU A 419 -31.17 24.64 -24.78
CA GLU A 419 -31.34 23.75 -25.93
C GLU A 419 -32.19 24.42 -27.03
N GLY A 420 -31.58 24.64 -28.21
CA GLY A 420 -32.18 25.33 -29.35
C GLY A 420 -31.73 26.78 -29.57
N ASN A 421 -31.00 27.39 -28.62
CA ASN A 421 -30.36 28.69 -28.84
C ASN A 421 -28.93 28.49 -29.40
N THR A 422 -28.83 28.43 -30.73
CA THR A 422 -27.56 28.25 -31.46
C THR A 422 -27.14 29.49 -32.24
N ASN A 423 -27.79 30.63 -32.00
CA ASN A 423 -27.47 31.88 -32.70
C ASN A 423 -26.22 32.49 -32.07
N ILE A 424 -25.13 32.53 -32.84
CA ILE A 424 -23.85 33.09 -32.42
C ILE A 424 -23.91 34.61 -32.60
N TYR A 425 -23.74 35.35 -31.50
CA TYR A 425 -23.69 36.81 -31.50
C TYR A 425 -22.26 37.34 -31.35
N GLU A 426 -21.40 36.57 -30.70
CA GLU A 426 -19.99 36.89 -30.49
C GLU A 426 -19.20 35.57 -30.41
N SER A 427 -17.92 35.60 -30.78
CA SER A 427 -17.01 34.46 -30.67
C SER A 427 -15.69 34.97 -30.12
N ASP A 428 -15.20 34.35 -29.07
CA ASP A 428 -13.92 34.69 -28.44
C ASP A 428 -13.11 33.42 -28.09
N GLU A 429 -12.07 33.61 -27.28
CA GLU A 429 -11.19 32.57 -26.75
C GLU A 429 -11.90 31.46 -25.95
N ASN A 430 -13.07 31.76 -25.38
CA ASN A 430 -13.87 30.83 -24.57
C ASN A 430 -14.98 30.15 -25.40
N GLY A 431 -15.04 30.41 -26.71
CA GLY A 431 -15.94 29.77 -27.65
C GLY A 431 -16.97 30.73 -28.25
N ASP A 432 -18.03 30.14 -28.78
CA ASP A 432 -19.15 30.85 -29.37
C ASP A 432 -20.18 31.23 -28.30
N TRP A 433 -20.66 32.47 -28.36
CA TRP A 433 -21.57 33.05 -27.40
C TRP A 433 -22.93 33.33 -28.02
N GLY A 434 -23.97 32.92 -27.30
CA GLY A 434 -25.35 33.27 -27.56
C GLY A 434 -25.83 34.34 -26.57
N TYR A 435 -26.95 34.98 -26.92
CA TYR A 435 -27.64 35.90 -26.01
C TYR A 435 -29.07 35.40 -25.80
N ASP A 436 -29.45 35.13 -24.57
CA ASP A 436 -30.82 34.75 -24.21
C ASP A 436 -31.63 36.04 -24.02
N PHE A 437 -32.57 36.32 -24.94
CA PHE A 437 -33.40 37.53 -24.89
C PHE A 437 -34.49 37.47 -23.81
N ASP A 438 -34.84 36.28 -23.33
CA ASP A 438 -35.82 36.10 -22.25
C ASP A 438 -35.19 36.43 -20.89
N THR A 439 -33.95 35.97 -20.65
CA THR A 439 -33.21 36.26 -19.41
C THR A 439 -32.35 37.53 -19.49
N LYS A 440 -32.08 38.03 -20.70
CA LYS A 440 -31.17 39.15 -21.00
C LYS A 440 -29.73 38.90 -20.52
N GLU A 441 -29.25 37.68 -20.72
CA GLU A 441 -27.92 37.24 -20.29
C GLU A 441 -27.15 36.61 -21.45
N TRP A 442 -25.83 36.72 -21.38
CA TRP A 442 -24.91 36.00 -22.27
C TRP A 442 -24.78 34.54 -21.83
N CYS A 443 -24.69 33.63 -22.79
CA CYS A 443 -24.55 32.21 -22.56
C CYS A 443 -23.57 31.56 -23.55
N GLY A 444 -22.89 30.48 -23.15
CA GLY A 444 -21.96 29.76 -24.01
C GLY A 444 -22.65 28.70 -24.87
N ILE A 445 -22.31 28.65 -26.15
CA ILE A 445 -22.80 27.65 -27.10
C ILE A 445 -21.81 26.50 -27.24
N THR A 446 -20.50 26.77 -27.13
CA THR A 446 -19.46 25.76 -27.34
C THR A 446 -19.49 24.70 -26.24
N PRO A 447 -19.72 23.42 -26.59
CA PRO A 447 -19.70 22.32 -25.61
C PRO A 447 -18.36 22.22 -24.89
N TYR A 448 -18.40 21.78 -23.64
CA TYR A 448 -17.19 21.51 -22.90
C TYR A 448 -16.51 20.27 -23.50
N ASP A 449 -15.26 20.40 -23.90
CA ASP A 449 -14.47 19.34 -24.53
C ASP A 449 -13.48 18.68 -23.56
N GLY A 450 -13.53 19.03 -22.27
CA GLY A 450 -12.64 18.48 -21.25
C GLY A 450 -11.20 18.98 -21.33
N ARG A 451 -10.90 19.99 -22.18
CA ARG A 451 -9.53 20.52 -22.29
C ARG A 451 -9.12 21.24 -21.00
N ILE A 452 -7.96 20.85 -20.50
CA ILE A 452 -7.30 21.50 -19.36
C ILE A 452 -6.25 22.42 -19.97
N ASP A 453 -6.34 23.71 -19.65
CA ASP A 453 -5.32 24.65 -20.07
C ASP A 453 -4.02 24.35 -19.32
N ASP A 454 -2.89 24.45 -20.00
CA ASP A 454 -1.59 24.25 -19.34
C ASP A 454 -1.44 25.32 -18.24
N GLU A 455 -1.41 24.94 -16.96
CA GLU A 455 -1.27 25.88 -15.82
C GLU A 455 -0.03 26.77 -15.96
N ILE A 456 1.01 26.27 -16.63
CA ILE A 456 2.22 27.01 -17.01
C ILE A 456 2.56 26.61 -18.44
N CYS A 457 2.41 27.54 -19.39
CA CYS A 457 2.81 27.26 -20.76
C CYS A 457 4.34 27.32 -20.91
N TRP A 458 4.88 26.45 -21.75
CA TRP A 458 6.31 26.37 -22.06
C TRP A 458 6.88 27.69 -22.61
N SER A 459 6.06 28.61 -23.11
CA SER A 459 6.48 29.90 -23.63
C SER A 459 6.66 30.98 -22.55
N GLU A 460 6.07 30.81 -21.36
CA GLU A 460 6.13 31.81 -20.28
C GLU A 460 7.56 32.04 -19.76
N PRO A 461 8.40 31.00 -19.56
CA PRO A 461 9.82 31.19 -19.23
C PRO A 461 10.60 31.96 -20.31
N LEU A 462 10.10 32.01 -21.54
CA LEU A 462 10.68 32.76 -22.66
C LEU A 462 10.12 34.20 -22.77
N GLY A 463 9.20 34.58 -21.87
CA GLY A 463 8.57 35.90 -21.83
C GLY A 463 7.31 36.05 -22.68
N TYR A 464 6.67 34.95 -23.09
CA TYR A 464 5.47 34.94 -23.94
C TYR A 464 4.32 34.16 -23.28
N SER A 465 3.10 34.69 -23.34
CA SER A 465 1.92 34.05 -22.73
C SER A 465 1.48 32.77 -23.47
N CYS A 466 0.63 31.98 -22.82
CA CYS A 466 -0.08 30.87 -23.47
C CYS A 466 -0.98 31.40 -24.60
N CYS A 467 -1.06 30.69 -25.73
CA CYS A 467 -2.12 30.94 -26.71
C CYS A 467 -3.43 30.39 -26.15
N LYS A 468 -4.52 31.03 -26.51
CA LYS A 468 -5.87 30.57 -26.13
C LYS A 468 -6.53 29.81 -27.27
N GLY A 469 -6.14 30.11 -28.51
CA GLY A 469 -6.48 29.34 -29.70
C GLY A 469 -5.43 28.30 -30.10
N CYS A 470 -5.85 27.38 -30.97
CA CYS A 470 -5.00 26.32 -31.51
C CYS A 470 -4.41 26.63 -32.89
N VAL A 471 -4.41 27.91 -33.31
CA VAL A 471 -3.93 28.30 -34.64
C VAL A 471 -2.40 28.42 -34.64
N ILE A 472 -1.72 27.44 -35.22
CA ILE A 472 -0.25 27.39 -35.27
C ILE A 472 0.25 28.26 -36.44
N TYR A 473 0.98 29.33 -36.13
CA TYR A 473 1.62 30.19 -37.12
C TYR A 473 3.06 29.79 -37.42
N LYS A 474 3.76 29.20 -36.44
CA LYS A 474 5.17 28.81 -36.57
C LYS A 474 5.50 27.66 -35.62
N THR A 475 6.46 26.80 -35.97
CA THR A 475 7.00 25.79 -35.04
C THR A 475 8.53 25.88 -35.06
N ASP A 476 9.16 25.84 -33.88
CA ASP A 476 10.61 25.79 -33.74
C ASP A 476 11.04 24.83 -32.62
N ASN A 477 12.32 24.88 -32.25
CA ASN A 477 12.91 23.96 -31.26
C ASN A 477 12.32 24.12 -29.84
N ASN A 478 11.63 25.22 -29.55
CA ASN A 478 11.01 25.45 -28.24
C ASN A 478 9.57 24.95 -28.20
N GLY A 479 8.84 25.05 -29.32
CA GLY A 479 7.45 24.61 -29.39
C GLY A 479 6.69 25.14 -30.61
N LYS A 480 5.36 24.95 -30.58
CA LYS A 480 4.42 25.46 -31.59
C LYS A 480 3.94 26.85 -31.16
N TRP A 481 4.12 27.87 -31.97
CA TRP A 481 3.77 29.25 -31.68
C TRP A 481 2.46 29.67 -32.37
N GLY A 482 1.63 30.41 -31.64
CA GLY A 482 0.47 31.14 -32.17
C GLY A 482 0.68 32.65 -32.15
N TYR A 483 -0.24 33.40 -32.75
CA TYR A 483 -0.20 34.86 -32.80
C TYR A 483 -1.60 35.42 -32.54
N GLU A 484 -1.79 36.01 -31.35
CA GLU A 484 -3.08 36.46 -30.79
C GLU A 484 -2.87 37.83 -30.12
N ASP A 485 -3.86 38.72 -30.19
CA ASP A 485 -3.81 40.09 -29.63
C ASP A 485 -2.57 40.92 -30.00
N ASN A 486 -2.09 40.77 -31.24
CA ASN A 486 -0.85 41.38 -31.73
C ASN A 486 0.42 40.97 -30.97
N THR A 487 0.41 39.80 -30.32
CA THR A 487 1.56 39.25 -29.59
C THR A 487 1.78 37.77 -29.93
N TRP A 488 3.02 37.30 -29.76
CA TRP A 488 3.36 35.88 -29.90
C TRP A 488 3.03 35.13 -28.61
N CYS A 489 2.52 33.92 -28.76
CA CYS A 489 2.13 33.06 -27.65
C CYS A 489 2.52 31.59 -27.91
N GLY A 490 2.64 30.79 -26.85
CA GLY A 490 2.89 29.36 -26.96
C GLY A 490 1.60 28.55 -27.10
N ILE A 491 1.49 27.73 -28.14
CA ILE A 491 0.34 26.85 -28.34
C ILE A 491 0.30 25.81 -27.22
N GLN A 492 -0.89 25.66 -26.62
CA GLN A 492 -1.12 24.74 -25.52
C GLN A 492 -1.08 23.28 -25.95
N SER A 493 -0.76 22.39 -25.01
CA SER A 493 -0.53 20.96 -25.26
C SER A 493 -1.73 20.24 -25.89
N TYR A 494 -2.96 20.69 -25.62
CA TYR A 494 -4.18 20.10 -26.19
C TYR A 494 -4.38 20.42 -27.68
N CYS A 495 -3.70 21.45 -28.21
CA CYS A 495 -3.79 21.85 -29.61
C CYS A 495 -2.93 20.93 -30.49
N SER A 496 -3.59 19.92 -31.06
CA SER A 496 -2.98 18.87 -31.92
C SER A 496 -2.25 19.42 -33.14
#